data_AF-A0A9W8NIJ1-F1
#
_entry.id   AF-A0A9W8NIJ1-F1
#
_cell.length_a   1.000
_cell.length_b   1.000
_cell.length_c   1.000
_cell.angle_alpha   90.00
_cell.angle_beta   90.00
_cell.angle_gamma   90.00
#
_symmetry.space_group_name_H-M   'P 1'
#
loop_
_entity.id
_entity.type
_entity.pdbx_description
1 polymer ?
#
loop_
_entity_poly.entity_id
_entity_poly.type
_entity_poly.pdbx_seq_one_letter_code
_entity_poly.pdbx_strand_id
1 'polypeptide(L)'
;MWLVLAFAFLFARAAVSSSDADSLATSPVFYPSPWSAGGPDGWDAAYQRAHEFVSKLTLLEKVNLTTGTGNQANLCTGNTGSIPRLGFRELCLQDGPVGIRYTDLNSAFPAGISAATTWSRSLIRRRGEALGAEFRDKGIGK
;
A
#
# COMPACT_ATOMS: atom_id res chain seq x y z
N MET A 1 -78.19 19.78 13.50
CA MET A 1 -78.19 19.68 12.03
C MET A 1 -76.74 19.65 11.57
N TRP A 2 -76.38 18.56 10.90
CA TRP A 2 -75.02 18.04 10.69
C TRP A 2 -74.16 18.90 9.76
N LEU A 3 -72.83 18.83 9.94
CA LEU A 3 -71.86 18.55 8.86
C LEU A 3 -70.46 18.33 9.47
N VAL A 4 -70.06 17.07 9.60
CA VAL A 4 -68.66 16.68 9.81
C VAL A 4 -68.06 16.48 8.42
N LEU A 5 -67.16 17.38 8.00
CA LEU A 5 -66.39 17.25 6.77
C LEU A 5 -65.27 16.23 6.99
N ALA A 6 -65.40 15.04 6.40
CA ALA A 6 -64.33 14.06 6.36
C ALA A 6 -63.29 14.49 5.30
N PHE A 7 -62.12 14.96 5.75
CA PHE A 7 -60.96 15.15 4.88
C PHE A 7 -60.35 13.79 4.56
N ALA A 8 -60.60 13.27 3.36
CA ALA A 8 -59.87 12.14 2.83
C ALA A 8 -58.45 12.60 2.45
N PHE A 9 -57.45 12.30 3.29
CA PHE A 9 -56.05 12.45 2.91
C PHE A 9 -55.71 11.37 1.87
N LEU A 10 -55.67 11.76 0.60
CA LEU A 10 -55.00 10.95 -0.43
C LEU A 10 -53.49 10.97 -0.16
N PHE A 11 -52.96 9.90 0.40
CA PHE A 11 -51.52 9.64 0.37
C PHE A 11 -51.13 9.21 -1.04
N ALA A 12 -50.64 10.16 -1.84
CA ALA A 12 -49.91 9.82 -3.06
C ALA A 12 -48.59 9.14 -2.66
N ARG A 13 -48.49 7.83 -2.91
CA ARG A 13 -47.24 7.10 -2.77
C ARG A 13 -46.36 7.48 -3.97
N ALA A 14 -45.44 8.42 -3.78
CA ALA A 14 -44.41 8.67 -4.77
C ALA A 14 -43.61 7.37 -4.95
N ALA A 15 -43.75 6.73 -6.11
CA ALA A 15 -42.85 5.67 -6.51
C ALA A 15 -41.50 6.32 -6.79
N VAL A 16 -40.52 6.11 -5.90
CA VAL A 16 -39.11 6.35 -6.23
C VAL A 16 -38.77 5.36 -7.35
N SER A 17 -38.64 5.90 -8.56
CA SER A 17 -38.05 5.17 -9.69
C SER A 17 -36.59 4.93 -9.34
N SER A 18 -36.21 3.68 -9.11
CA SER A 18 -34.85 3.25 -8.81
C SER A 18 -33.95 3.21 -10.06
N SER A 19 -34.01 4.25 -10.89
CA SER A 19 -33.29 4.32 -12.17
C SER A 19 -31.80 4.68 -12.04
N ASP A 20 -31.36 5.17 -10.87
CA ASP A 20 -30.01 5.74 -10.72
C ASP A 20 -28.98 4.77 -10.12
N ALA A 21 -29.40 3.61 -9.60
CA ALA A 21 -28.47 2.62 -9.06
C ALA A 21 -27.77 1.81 -10.16
N ASP A 22 -28.40 1.68 -11.33
CA ASP A 22 -27.93 0.88 -12.48
C ASP A 22 -26.98 1.69 -13.41
N SER A 23 -26.80 2.98 -13.13
CA SER A 23 -25.92 3.88 -13.90
C SER A 23 -24.58 4.18 -13.22
N LEU A 24 -24.35 3.66 -12.01
CA LEU A 24 -23.08 3.81 -11.31
C LEU A 24 -22.05 2.82 -11.82
N ALA A 25 -20.80 3.27 -11.97
CA ALA A 25 -19.69 2.38 -12.29
C ALA A 25 -19.53 1.30 -11.21
N THR A 26 -19.38 0.05 -11.63
CA THR A 26 -19.13 -1.09 -10.76
C THR A 26 -17.76 -1.70 -11.06
N SER A 27 -17.14 -2.33 -10.04
CA SER A 27 -15.91 -3.09 -10.19
C SER A 27 -16.27 -4.58 -10.16
N PRO A 28 -16.00 -5.36 -11.23
CA PRO A 28 -16.29 -6.78 -11.22
C PRO A 28 -15.50 -7.50 -10.13
N VAL A 29 -16.11 -8.55 -9.57
CA VAL A 29 -15.46 -9.38 -8.54
C VAL A 29 -14.44 -10.32 -9.19
N PHE A 30 -13.28 -10.47 -8.54
CA PHE A 30 -12.25 -11.42 -8.96
C PHE A 30 -11.66 -12.11 -7.73
N TYR A 31 -11.82 -13.44 -7.65
CA TYR A 31 -11.36 -14.26 -6.54
C TYR A 31 -10.89 -15.64 -7.06
N PRO A 32 -9.95 -16.30 -6.35
CA PRO A 32 -9.25 -15.82 -5.15
C PRO A 32 -8.13 -14.83 -5.49
N SER A 33 -7.53 -14.21 -4.47
CA SER A 33 -6.24 -13.52 -4.65
C SER A 33 -5.17 -14.55 -5.05
N PRO A 34 -4.49 -14.40 -6.19
CA PRO A 34 -3.45 -15.33 -6.61
C PRO A 34 -2.33 -15.43 -5.56
N TRP A 35 -1.89 -16.65 -5.24
CA TRP A 35 -0.72 -16.87 -4.38
C TRP A 35 0.58 -16.85 -5.19
N SER A 36 1.67 -16.43 -4.56
CA SER A 36 3.00 -16.52 -5.16
C SER A 36 3.45 -17.98 -5.26
N ALA A 37 4.08 -18.35 -6.37
CA ALA A 37 4.51 -19.72 -6.65
C ALA A 37 6.02 -19.85 -6.98
N GLY A 38 6.80 -18.76 -6.83
CA GLY A 38 8.00 -18.61 -7.67
C GLY A 38 7.59 -18.45 -9.13
N GLY A 39 8.50 -18.11 -10.03
CA GLY A 39 8.15 -17.90 -11.42
C GLY A 39 9.33 -17.57 -12.34
N PRO A 40 9.12 -17.72 -13.67
CA PRO A 40 10.14 -17.59 -14.70
C PRO A 40 10.80 -16.20 -14.74
N ASP A 41 10.19 -15.22 -14.08
CA ASP A 41 10.65 -13.84 -13.98
C ASP A 41 11.82 -13.64 -12.99
N GLY A 42 12.45 -14.72 -12.53
CA GLY A 42 13.66 -14.69 -11.69
C GLY A 42 13.41 -14.64 -10.18
N TRP A 43 12.21 -15.01 -9.72
CA TRP A 43 11.83 -14.94 -8.30
C TRP A 43 12.04 -16.23 -7.52
N ASP A 44 12.36 -17.35 -8.17
CA ASP A 44 12.40 -18.68 -7.54
C ASP A 44 13.28 -18.73 -6.29
N ALA A 45 14.50 -18.20 -6.37
CA ALA A 45 15.43 -18.19 -5.24
C ALA A 45 14.92 -17.31 -4.08
N ALA A 46 14.30 -16.17 -4.38
CA ALA A 46 13.72 -15.29 -3.35
C ALA A 46 12.48 -15.95 -2.72
N TYR A 47 11.64 -16.59 -3.52
CA TYR A 47 10.47 -17.32 -3.08
C TYR A 47 10.85 -18.47 -2.14
N GLN A 48 11.85 -19.28 -2.51
CA GLN A 48 12.34 -20.37 -1.67
C GLN A 48 12.81 -19.86 -0.30
N ARG A 49 13.63 -18.80 -0.27
CA ARG A 49 14.09 -18.18 0.99
C ARG A 49 12.93 -17.63 1.82
N ALA A 50 11.95 -16.98 1.18
CA ALA A 50 10.77 -16.46 1.85
C ALA A 50 9.94 -17.60 2.45
N HIS A 51 9.72 -18.68 1.71
CA HIS A 51 9.00 -19.86 2.19
C HIS A 51 9.70 -20.51 3.39
N GLU A 52 11.02 -20.70 3.32
CA GLU A 52 11.82 -21.22 4.43
C GLU A 52 11.80 -20.33 5.67
N PHE A 53 11.76 -19.01 5.52
CA PHE A 53 11.66 -18.07 6.63
C PHE A 53 10.23 -18.07 7.22
N VAL A 54 9.21 -17.90 6.38
CA VAL A 54 7.81 -17.77 6.79
C VAL A 54 7.25 -19.06 7.38
N SER A 55 7.74 -20.22 6.95
CA SER A 55 7.38 -21.52 7.54
C SER A 55 7.77 -21.66 9.02
N LYS A 56 8.76 -20.88 9.48
CA LYS A 56 9.20 -20.86 10.88
C LYS A 56 8.36 -19.93 11.76
N LEU A 57 7.46 -19.13 11.19
CA LEU A 57 6.71 -18.09 11.90
C LEU A 57 5.44 -18.61 12.55
N THR A 58 5.18 -18.14 13.77
CA THR A 58 3.87 -18.24 14.40
C THR A 58 2.85 -17.35 13.67
N LEU A 59 1.56 -17.55 13.94
CA LEU A 59 0.51 -16.69 13.37
C LEU A 59 0.71 -15.22 13.75
N LEU A 60 1.02 -14.92 15.01
CA LEU A 60 1.24 -13.56 15.47
C LEU A 60 2.47 -12.92 14.80
N GLU A 61 3.53 -13.68 14.60
CA GLU A 61 4.72 -13.21 13.87
C GLU A 61 4.40 -12.91 12.39
N LYS A 62 3.52 -13.68 11.74
CA LYS A 62 3.03 -13.37 10.39
C LYS A 62 2.21 -12.08 10.35
N VAL A 63 1.32 -11.87 11.33
CA VAL A 63 0.53 -10.63 11.45
C VAL A 63 1.42 -9.41 11.67
N ASN A 64 2.51 -9.55 12.43
CA ASN A 64 3.48 -8.46 12.62
C ASN A 64 4.10 -7.99 11.30
N LEU A 65 4.40 -8.90 10.37
CA LEU A 65 4.97 -8.51 9.06
C LEU A 65 3.98 -7.71 8.20
N THR A 66 2.68 -7.92 8.37
CA THR A 66 1.65 -7.32 7.52
C THR A 66 0.99 -6.09 8.12
N THR A 67 1.37 -5.71 9.35
CA THR A 67 0.69 -4.67 10.12
C THR A 67 1.67 -3.58 10.52
N GLY A 68 1.32 -2.33 10.22
CA GLY A 68 2.08 -1.18 10.69
C GLY A 68 1.98 -1.00 12.21
N THR A 69 3.04 -0.54 12.86
CA THR A 69 3.04 -0.27 14.32
C THR A 69 2.28 1.00 14.71
N GLY A 70 1.86 1.80 13.73
CA GLY A 70 1.10 3.04 13.93
C GLY A 70 1.78 4.25 13.30
N ASN A 71 1.01 5.32 13.13
CA ASN A 71 1.53 6.58 12.57
C ASN A 71 2.50 7.23 13.58
N GLN A 72 3.70 7.60 13.12
CA GLN A 72 4.78 8.19 13.94
C GLN A 72 5.17 7.34 15.16
N ALA A 73 4.88 6.03 15.13
CA ALA A 73 5.18 5.12 16.24
C ALA A 73 6.65 4.68 16.27
N ASN A 74 7.39 4.88 15.18
CA ASN A 74 8.81 4.52 15.05
C ASN A 74 9.50 5.49 14.05
N LEU A 75 10.77 5.26 13.72
CA LEU A 75 11.65 6.20 13.00
C LEU A 75 11.24 6.46 11.54
N CYS A 76 10.62 5.49 10.87
CA CYS A 76 10.30 5.58 9.45
C CYS A 76 8.83 6.00 9.27
N THR A 77 8.49 6.53 8.10
CA THR A 77 7.09 6.92 7.82
C THR A 77 6.14 5.73 7.94
N GLY A 78 6.61 4.51 7.63
CA GLY A 78 5.94 3.27 7.99
C GLY A 78 6.93 2.26 8.56
N ASN A 79 6.51 1.52 9.58
CA ASN A 79 7.26 0.39 10.13
C ASN A 79 6.32 -0.78 10.36
N THR A 80 6.74 -1.98 9.99
CA THR A 80 6.02 -3.22 10.38
C THR A 80 6.32 -3.57 11.83
N GLY A 81 5.67 -4.61 12.36
CA GLY A 81 6.15 -5.29 13.56
C GLY A 81 7.48 -6.02 13.32
N SER A 82 8.18 -6.34 14.41
CA SER A 82 9.41 -7.13 14.40
C SER A 82 9.14 -8.61 14.75
N ILE A 83 10.14 -9.48 14.51
CA ILE A 83 10.13 -10.88 14.93
C ILE A 83 11.43 -11.18 15.71
N PRO A 84 11.51 -10.80 17.00
CA PRO A 84 12.74 -10.90 17.77
C PRO A 84 13.27 -12.34 17.93
N ARG A 85 12.38 -13.33 17.99
CA ARG A 85 12.73 -14.75 18.14
C ARG A 85 13.63 -15.27 17.02
N LEU A 86 13.47 -14.73 15.80
CA LEU A 86 14.28 -15.08 14.64
C LEU A 86 15.31 -13.99 14.28
N GLY A 87 15.49 -12.98 15.14
CA GLY A 87 16.42 -11.88 14.90
C GLY A 87 16.02 -10.95 13.74
N PHE A 88 14.75 -11.00 13.30
CA PHE A 88 14.25 -10.15 12.23
C PHE A 88 13.75 -8.83 12.81
N ARG A 89 14.40 -7.74 12.40
CA ARG A 89 14.00 -6.37 12.75
C ARG A 89 12.75 -5.98 11.97
N GLU A 90 12.07 -4.92 12.37
CA GLU A 90 10.98 -4.38 11.56
C GLU A 90 11.45 -3.98 10.16
N LEU A 91 10.55 -4.05 9.18
CA LEU A 91 10.79 -3.39 7.90
C LEU A 91 10.54 -1.89 8.08
N CYS A 92 11.55 -1.08 7.76
CA CYS A 92 11.46 0.38 7.67
C CYS A 92 11.08 0.79 6.25
N LEU A 93 9.94 1.48 6.12
CA LEU A 93 9.42 2.06 4.88
C LEU A 93 9.50 3.58 4.98
N GLN A 94 10.23 4.21 4.07
CA GLN A 94 10.49 5.64 4.12
C GLN A 94 10.27 6.28 2.75
N ASP A 95 9.80 7.52 2.76
CA ASP A 95 9.70 8.36 1.58
C ASP A 95 11.08 8.93 1.20
N GLY A 96 11.29 9.48 0.01
CA GLY A 96 10.38 9.57 -1.11
C GLY A 96 11.10 9.44 -2.45
N PRO A 97 10.40 9.69 -3.57
CA PRO A 97 10.89 9.37 -4.92
C PRO A 97 12.08 10.22 -5.39
N VAL A 98 12.46 11.27 -4.65
CA VAL A 98 13.50 12.25 -5.00
C VAL A 98 14.56 12.43 -3.91
N GLY A 99 14.58 11.59 -2.88
CA GLY A 99 15.48 11.73 -1.74
C GLY A 99 14.78 11.24 -0.46
N ILE A 100 15.54 11.03 0.61
CA ILE A 100 14.99 10.51 1.86
C ILE A 100 14.22 11.63 2.58
N ARG A 101 12.98 11.38 2.96
CA ARG A 101 12.15 12.33 3.71
C ARG A 101 12.52 12.29 5.19
N TYR A 102 12.38 13.44 5.86
CA TYR A 102 12.51 13.58 7.33
C TYR A 102 13.83 13.05 7.91
N THR A 103 14.95 13.27 7.21
CA THR A 103 16.28 13.03 7.75
C THR A 103 17.22 14.15 7.33
N ASP A 104 18.41 14.18 7.92
CA ASP A 104 19.50 15.10 7.61
C ASP A 104 20.57 14.42 6.73
N LEU A 105 21.51 15.23 6.22
CA LEU A 105 22.69 14.74 5.52
C LEU A 105 22.37 13.77 4.35
N ASN A 106 21.32 14.08 3.60
CA ASN A 106 20.92 13.37 2.39
C ASN A 106 20.95 14.31 1.17
N SER A 107 20.76 13.75 -0.02
CA SER A 107 20.63 14.52 -1.24
C SER A 107 19.17 14.72 -1.66
N ALA A 108 18.91 15.85 -2.31
CA ALA A 108 17.67 16.10 -3.06
C ALA A 108 17.93 15.95 -4.56
N PHE A 109 17.42 14.86 -5.15
CA PHE A 109 17.58 14.51 -6.56
C PHE A 109 16.56 15.23 -7.44
N PRO A 110 16.80 15.36 -8.76
CA PRO A 110 15.81 15.87 -9.70
C PRO A 110 14.49 15.11 -9.62
N ALA A 111 13.37 15.84 -9.78
CA ALA A 111 12.03 15.28 -9.82
C ALA A 111 11.89 14.23 -10.94
N GLY A 112 10.92 13.32 -10.80
CA GLY A 112 10.66 12.28 -11.81
C GLY A 112 10.45 12.85 -13.21
N ILE A 113 9.72 13.97 -13.33
CA ILE A 113 9.50 14.65 -14.61
C ILE A 113 10.80 15.21 -15.21
N SER A 114 11.68 15.78 -14.39
CA SER A 114 12.99 16.27 -14.83
C SER A 114 13.94 15.14 -15.23
N ALA A 115 13.87 13.99 -14.54
CA ALA A 115 14.61 12.81 -14.96
C ALA A 115 14.09 12.27 -16.31
N ALA A 116 12.77 12.28 -16.51
CA ALA A 116 12.16 11.85 -17.76
C ALA A 116 12.55 12.75 -18.95
N THR A 117 12.67 14.06 -18.75
CA THR A 117 13.07 15.00 -19.83
C THR A 117 14.51 14.81 -20.31
N THR A 118 15.33 14.01 -19.62
CA THR A 118 16.64 13.62 -20.12
C THR A 118 16.58 12.59 -21.24
N TRP A 119 15.44 11.87 -21.37
CA TRP A 119 15.26 10.74 -22.28
C TRP A 119 16.38 9.67 -22.19
N SER A 120 17.08 9.61 -21.05
CA SER A 120 18.28 8.80 -20.87
C SER A 120 18.07 7.72 -19.83
N ARG A 121 17.97 6.47 -20.29
CA ARG A 121 17.87 5.29 -19.41
C ARG A 121 19.07 5.17 -18.47
N SER A 122 20.27 5.58 -18.92
CA SER A 122 21.48 5.52 -18.10
C SER A 122 21.47 6.56 -16.98
N LEU A 123 20.93 7.77 -17.21
CA LEU A 123 20.75 8.77 -16.15
C LEU A 123 19.68 8.34 -15.16
N ILE A 124 18.56 7.77 -15.64
CA ILE A 124 17.48 7.25 -14.77
C ILE A 124 18.01 6.14 -13.86
N ARG A 125 18.79 5.20 -14.40
CA ARG A 125 19.38 4.11 -13.60
C ARG A 125 20.38 4.61 -12.56
N ARG A 126 21.31 5.50 -12.95
CA ARG A 126 22.27 6.10 -12.00
C ARG A 126 21.57 6.87 -10.88
N ARG A 127 20.48 7.57 -11.20
CA ARG A 127 19.63 8.23 -10.19
C ARG A 127 19.03 7.23 -9.21
N GLY A 128 18.50 6.11 -9.70
CA GLY A 128 17.94 5.04 -8.87
C GLY A 128 19.00 4.37 -7.98
N GLU A 129 20.18 4.08 -8.52
CA GLU A 129 21.32 3.54 -7.78
C GLU A 129 21.78 4.47 -6.65
N ALA A 130 21.90 5.77 -6.94
CA ALA A 130 22.28 6.77 -5.95
C ALA A 130 21.22 6.93 -4.85
N LEU A 131 19.92 6.97 -5.21
CA LEU A 131 18.83 6.96 -4.23
C LEU A 131 18.89 5.71 -3.35
N GLY A 132 18.96 4.52 -3.94
CA GLY A 132 19.02 3.27 -3.19
C GLY A 132 20.22 3.18 -2.25
N ALA A 133 21.38 3.74 -2.64
CA ALA A 133 22.55 3.80 -1.79
C ALA A 133 22.30 4.64 -0.53
N GLU A 134 21.76 5.86 -0.66
CA GLU A 134 21.45 6.70 0.50
C GLU A 134 20.42 6.04 1.42
N PHE A 135 19.36 5.43 0.85
CA PHE A 135 18.33 4.74 1.63
C PHE A 135 18.93 3.58 2.44
N ARG A 136 19.75 2.75 1.79
CA ARG A 136 20.44 1.62 2.44
C ARG A 136 21.37 2.09 3.55
N ASP A 137 22.10 3.18 3.33
CA ASP A 137 23.09 3.68 4.28
C ASP A 137 22.43 4.32 5.52
N LYS A 138 21.20 4.81 5.38
CA LYS A 138 20.31 5.19 6.50
C LYS A 138 19.58 4.01 7.15
N GLY A 139 19.83 2.78 6.70
CA GLY A 139 19.23 1.55 7.27
C GLY A 139 17.79 1.28 6.83
N ILE A 140 17.29 1.95 5.79
CA ILE A 140 15.94 1.73 5.27
C ILE A 140 15.91 0.45 4.43
N GLY A 141 14.90 -0.40 4.66
CA GLY A 141 14.74 -1.70 3.97
C GLY A 141 15.66 -2.82 4.44
N LYS A 142 16.26 -2.71 5.64
CA LYS A 142 17.04 -3.77 6.31
C LYS A 142 16.28 -4.46 7.43
#